data_AF-A0A0P1E559-F1
#
_entry.id   AF-A0A0P1E559-F1
#
_cell.length_a   1.000
_cell.length_b   1.000
_cell.length_c   1.000
_cell.angle_alpha   90.00
_cell.angle_beta   90.00
_cell.angle_gamma   90.00
#
_symmetry.space_group_name_H-M   'P 1'
#
loop_
_entity.id
_entity.type
_entity.pdbx_description
1 polymer ?
#
loop_
_entity_poly.entity_id
_entity_poly.type
_entity_poly.pdbx_seq_one_letter_code
_entity_poly.pdbx_strand_id
1 'polypeptide(L)'
;MNKFTTALLAPVATLLAGCADPVWQGYAGQDVQSVVLDQGPPANVEQLSDGRRAYQWNVEYTGTRPVVSNTTTNVENAVAGSTTANATTTTNVPYTQRCLYTLIAAPQGNRWIVEGIRNGGPICR
;
A
#
# COMPACT_ATOMS: atom_id res chain seq x y z
N MET A 1 -11.00 -44.55 -37.39
CA MET A 1 -11.98 -43.54 -36.95
C MET A 1 -11.72 -43.25 -35.48
N ASN A 2 -10.80 -42.32 -35.18
CA ASN A 2 -10.38 -42.04 -33.80
C ASN A 2 -11.07 -40.76 -33.33
N LYS A 3 -11.90 -40.90 -32.30
CA LYS A 3 -12.70 -39.82 -31.71
C LYS A 3 -11.78 -38.93 -30.86
N PHE A 4 -11.55 -37.70 -31.31
CA PHE A 4 -10.87 -36.66 -30.54
C PHE A 4 -11.86 -36.08 -29.51
N THR A 5 -11.84 -36.62 -28.30
CA THR A 5 -12.52 -36.03 -27.14
C THR A 5 -11.81 -34.74 -26.77
N THR A 6 -12.42 -33.61 -27.13
CA THR A 6 -11.94 -32.26 -26.80
C THR A 6 -12.27 -31.96 -25.34
N ALA A 7 -11.27 -32.01 -24.46
CA ALA A 7 -11.37 -31.50 -23.11
C ALA A 7 -11.30 -29.97 -23.15
N LEU A 8 -12.43 -29.31 -22.87
CA LEU A 8 -12.54 -27.86 -22.78
C LEU A 8 -11.81 -27.40 -21.50
N LEU A 9 -10.54 -26.99 -21.63
CA LEU A 9 -9.80 -26.35 -20.54
C LEU A 9 -10.40 -24.95 -20.31
N ALA A 10 -11.15 -24.77 -19.22
CA ALA A 10 -11.58 -23.46 -18.75
C ALA A 10 -10.38 -22.72 -18.13
N PRO A 11 -10.01 -21.52 -18.60
CA PRO A 11 -8.95 -20.76 -17.97
C PRO A 11 -9.45 -20.20 -16.63
N VAL A 12 -8.83 -20.66 -15.54
CA VAL A 12 -9.00 -20.09 -14.20
C VAL A 12 -8.37 -18.71 -14.22
N ALA A 13 -9.20 -17.68 -14.40
CA ALA A 13 -8.78 -16.29 -14.27
C ALA A 13 -8.41 -16.01 -12.81
N THR A 14 -7.12 -16.02 -12.52
CA THR A 14 -6.57 -15.62 -11.23
C THR A 14 -6.72 -14.11 -11.11
N LEU A 15 -7.81 -13.66 -10.48
CA LEU A 15 -7.97 -12.26 -10.09
C LEU A 15 -6.90 -11.95 -9.04
N LEU A 16 -5.78 -11.36 -9.47
CA LEU A 16 -4.89 -10.67 -8.56
C LEU A 16 -5.66 -9.47 -8.02
N ALA A 17 -6.38 -9.67 -6.92
CA ALA A 17 -6.86 -8.57 -6.09
C ALA A 17 -5.61 -7.85 -5.56
N GLY A 18 -5.12 -6.87 -6.32
CA GLY A 18 -4.17 -5.91 -5.81
C GLY A 18 -4.83 -5.20 -4.64
N CYS A 19 -4.31 -5.38 -3.44
CA CYS A 19 -4.68 -4.60 -2.26
C CYS A 19 -4.28 -3.14 -2.51
N ALA A 20 -5.06 -2.42 -3.29
CA ALA A 20 -5.06 -0.97 -3.31
C ALA A 20 -5.94 -0.48 -2.17
N ASP A 21 -5.54 0.60 -1.51
CA ASP A 21 -6.26 1.15 -0.35
C ASP A 21 -7.75 1.34 -0.69
N PRO A 22 -8.65 0.57 -0.03
CA PRO A 22 -10.06 0.51 -0.41
C PRO A 22 -10.76 1.86 -0.25
N VAL A 23 -10.25 2.73 0.63
CA VAL A 23 -10.85 4.06 0.84
C VAL A 23 -10.66 4.91 -0.42
N TRP A 24 -9.43 5.01 -0.91
CA TRP A 24 -9.12 5.85 -2.06
C TRP A 24 -9.77 5.33 -3.34
N GLN A 25 -9.77 4.01 -3.54
CA GLN A 25 -10.42 3.38 -4.69
C GLN A 25 -11.93 3.60 -4.75
N GLY A 26 -12.59 3.81 -3.59
CA GLY A 26 -14.01 4.13 -3.52
C GLY A 26 -14.41 5.45 -4.16
N TYR A 27 -13.47 6.36 -4.40
CA TYR A 27 -13.72 7.64 -5.05
C TYR A 27 -13.73 7.58 -6.58
N ALA A 28 -13.36 6.45 -7.19
CA ALA A 28 -13.44 6.29 -8.64
C ALA A 28 -14.88 6.50 -9.15
N GLY A 29 -15.03 7.35 -10.16
CA GLY A 29 -16.33 7.76 -10.71
C GLY A 29 -17.06 8.85 -9.92
N GLN A 30 -16.53 9.29 -8.78
CA GLN A 30 -17.07 10.40 -8.01
C GLN A 30 -16.46 11.75 -8.41
N ASP A 31 -17.11 12.84 -8.00
CA ASP A 31 -16.53 14.18 -8.11
C ASP A 31 -15.37 14.34 -7.12
N VAL A 32 -14.26 14.92 -7.55
CA VAL A 32 -13.13 15.24 -6.67
C VAL A 32 -13.55 16.10 -5.48
N GLN A 33 -14.64 16.87 -5.60
CA GLN A 33 -15.21 17.61 -4.48
C GLN A 33 -15.64 16.72 -3.33
N SER A 34 -16.14 15.49 -3.55
CA SER A 34 -16.48 14.58 -2.44
C SER A 34 -15.22 14.18 -1.67
N VAL A 35 -14.14 13.89 -2.39
CA VAL A 35 -12.83 13.57 -1.79
C VAL A 35 -12.32 14.73 -0.95
N VAL A 36 -12.46 15.97 -1.45
CA VAL A 36 -12.04 17.18 -0.72
C VAL A 36 -12.88 17.38 0.54
N LEU A 37 -14.17 17.05 0.51
CA LEU A 37 -15.05 17.14 1.68
C LEU A 37 -14.70 16.09 2.74
N ASP A 38 -14.31 14.89 2.32
CA ASP A 38 -14.00 13.79 3.24
C ASP A 38 -12.56 13.83 3.77
N GLN A 39 -11.59 14.13 2.91
CA GLN A 39 -10.15 14.03 3.18
C GLN A 39 -9.46 15.39 3.34
N GLY A 40 -10.18 16.48 3.09
CA GLY A 40 -9.62 17.83 3.05
C GLY A 40 -8.96 18.18 1.71
N PRO A 41 -8.45 19.41 1.59
CA PRO A 41 -7.87 19.90 0.35
C PRO A 41 -6.64 19.08 -0.07
N PRO A 42 -6.41 18.90 -1.38
CA PRO A 42 -5.23 18.24 -1.88
C PRO A 42 -3.96 19.04 -1.53
N ALA A 43 -2.87 18.34 -1.28
CA ALA A 43 -1.56 18.94 -1.06
C ALA A 43 -1.00 19.57 -2.35
N ASN A 44 -1.36 19.04 -3.52
CA ASN A 44 -0.94 19.56 -4.82
C ASN A 44 -1.99 19.24 -5.90
N VAL A 45 -2.10 20.12 -6.89
CA VAL A 45 -2.97 19.93 -8.06
C VAL A 45 -2.19 20.26 -9.31
N GLU A 46 -2.04 19.28 -10.20
CA GLU A 46 -1.31 19.44 -11.46
C GLU A 46 -2.23 19.25 -12.66
N GLN A 47 -2.10 20.15 -13.63
CA GLN A 47 -2.78 20.03 -14.92
C GLN A 47 -1.97 19.07 -15.80
N LEU A 48 -2.61 17.99 -16.28
CA LEU A 48 -2.00 17.03 -17.19
C LEU A 48 -2.13 17.52 -18.64
N SER A 49 -1.21 17.06 -19.50
CA SER A 49 -1.17 17.45 -20.93
C SER A 49 -2.39 16.99 -21.73
N ASP A 50 -3.11 15.98 -21.25
CA ASP A 50 -4.34 15.45 -21.84
C ASP A 50 -5.61 16.19 -21.38
N GLY A 51 -5.47 17.30 -20.65
CA GLY A 51 -6.58 18.11 -20.15
C GLY A 51 -7.16 17.62 -18.81
N ARG A 52 -6.71 16.47 -18.30
CA ARG A 52 -7.08 15.99 -16.96
C ARG A 52 -6.31 16.74 -15.87
N ARG A 53 -6.67 16.49 -14.61
CA ARG A 53 -5.96 17.00 -13.43
C ARG A 53 -5.57 15.87 -12.49
N ALA A 54 -4.36 15.97 -11.95
CA ALA A 54 -3.85 15.11 -10.90
C ALA A 54 -3.98 15.84 -9.56
N TYR A 55 -4.78 15.30 -8.66
CA TYR A 55 -4.97 15.79 -7.30
C TYR A 55 -4.19 14.89 -6.35
N GLN A 56 -3.32 15.46 -5.54
CA GLN A 56 -2.37 14.71 -4.73
C GLN A 56 -2.61 14.93 -3.24
N TRP A 57 -2.69 13.85 -2.46
CA TRP A 57 -2.79 13.86 -0.99
C TRP A 57 -1.59 13.17 -0.37
N ASN A 58 -1.02 13.78 0.66
CA ASN A 58 -0.02 13.17 1.51
C ASN A 58 -0.72 12.57 2.74
N VAL A 59 -0.70 11.25 2.86
CA VAL A 59 -1.30 10.53 3.98
C VAL A 59 -0.18 9.94 4.82
N GLU A 60 -0.16 10.26 6.10
CA GLU A 60 0.79 9.67 7.05
C GLU A 60 0.13 8.48 7.74
N TYR A 61 0.76 7.30 7.63
CA TYR A 61 0.37 6.13 8.41
C TYR A 61 1.39 5.91 9.51
N THR A 62 0.90 5.81 10.74
CA THR A 62 1.71 5.46 11.90
C THR A 62 1.36 4.05 12.35
N GLY A 63 2.37 3.26 12.69
CA GLY A 63 2.17 1.92 13.22
C GLY A 63 3.33 1.47 14.08
N THR A 64 3.30 0.20 14.49
CA THR A 64 4.41 -0.44 15.18
C THR A 64 4.88 -1.65 14.39
N ARG A 65 6.19 -1.85 14.31
CA ARG A 65 6.80 -3.01 13.68
C ARG A 65 7.65 -3.78 14.69
N PRO A 66 7.58 -5.12 14.71
CA PRO A 66 8.45 -5.92 15.55
C PRO A 66 9.88 -5.85 15.00
N VAL A 67 10.83 -5.56 15.89
CA VAL A 67 12.26 -5.64 15.64
C VAL A 67 12.81 -6.74 16.53
N VAL A 68 13.48 -7.71 15.92
CA VAL A 68 14.12 -8.82 16.62
C VAL A 68 15.59 -8.45 16.85
N SER A 69 16.01 -8.48 18.12
CA SER A 69 17.38 -8.25 18.54
C SER A 69 17.94 -9.50 19.19
N ASN A 70 19.10 -9.96 18.71
CA ASN A 70 19.82 -11.09 19.27
C ASN A 70 20.97 -10.57 20.13
N THR A 71 21.04 -11.01 21.38
CA THR A 71 22.12 -10.67 22.30
C THR A 71 22.90 -11.94 22.65
N THR A 72 24.20 -11.94 22.38
CA THR A 72 25.16 -12.99 22.71
C THR A 72 25.96 -12.55 23.93
N THR A 73 25.98 -13.37 24.99
CA THR A 73 26.79 -13.11 26.19
C THR A 73 27.61 -14.33 26.57
N ASN A 74 28.90 -14.15 26.84
CA ASN A 74 29.72 -15.21 27.41
C ASN A 74 29.48 -15.26 28.92
N VAL A 75 29.11 -16.45 29.41
CA VAL A 75 28.91 -16.75 30.81
C VAL A 75 30.13 -17.52 31.28
N GLU A 76 30.97 -16.89 32.10
CA GLU A 76 32.14 -17.53 32.68
C GLU A 76 31.75 -18.27 33.95
N ASN A 77 32.07 -19.57 34.02
CA ASN A 77 31.93 -20.37 35.22
C ASN A 77 33.32 -20.73 35.75
N ALA A 78 33.62 -20.31 36.98
CA ALA A 78 34.92 -20.50 37.64
C ALA A 78 35.38 -21.95 37.75
N VAL A 79 34.47 -22.93 37.60
CA VAL A 79 34.76 -24.37 37.70
C VAL A 79 34.69 -25.09 36.34
N ALA A 80 33.88 -24.61 35.40
CA ALA A 80 33.53 -25.33 34.16
C ALA A 80 33.98 -24.63 32.86
N GLY A 81 34.62 -23.45 32.93
CA GLY A 81 35.04 -22.67 31.78
C GLY A 81 33.97 -21.69 31.27
N SER A 82 34.22 -21.06 30.12
CA SER A 82 33.30 -20.09 29.49
C SER A 82 32.30 -20.80 28.56
N THR A 83 31.02 -20.45 28.67
CA THR A 83 29.96 -20.89 27.74
C THR A 83 29.26 -19.68 27.11
N THR A 84 28.72 -19.82 25.90
CA THR A 84 28.02 -18.73 25.22
C THR A 84 26.51 -18.89 25.39
N ALA A 85 25.84 -17.85 25.88
CA ALA A 85 24.40 -17.75 25.98
C ALA A 85 23.85 -16.80 24.90
N ASN A 86 22.76 -17.21 24.25
CA ASN A 86 22.05 -16.41 23.26
C ASN A 86 20.65 -16.06 23.78
N ALA A 87 20.28 -14.80 23.72
CA ALA A 87 18.94 -14.31 24.00
C ALA A 87 18.37 -13.61 22.77
N THR A 88 17.13 -13.94 22.41
CA THR A 88 16.38 -13.24 21.36
C THR A 88 15.28 -12.43 22.03
N THR A 89 15.21 -11.14 21.72
CA THR A 89 14.17 -10.24 22.23
C THR A 89 13.47 -9.57 21.07
N THR A 90 12.14 -9.55 21.10
CA THR A 90 11.31 -8.84 20.13
C THR A 90 10.79 -7.56 20.75
N THR A 91 11.13 -6.41 20.16
CA THR A 91 10.65 -5.09 20.60
C THR A 91 9.80 -4.47 19.50
N ASN A 92 8.61 -3.98 19.85
CA ASN A 92 7.78 -3.21 18.93
C ASN A 92 8.25 -1.76 18.90
N VAL A 93 8.74 -1.31 17.75
CA VAL A 93 9.17 0.09 17.56
C VAL A 93 8.13 0.85 16.73
N PRO A 94 7.81 2.10 17.08
CA PRO A 94 6.94 2.93 16.26
C PRO A 94 7.61 3.24 14.92
N TYR A 95 6.81 3.36 13.87
CA TYR A 95 7.23 3.84 12.57
C TYR A 95 6.16 4.77 11.98
N THR A 96 6.61 5.72 11.17
CA THR A 96 5.75 6.62 10.39
C THR A 96 6.12 6.48 8.93
N GLN A 97 5.14 6.29 8.07
CA GLN A 97 5.31 6.25 6.62
C GLN A 97 4.41 7.30 5.96
N ARG A 98 4.88 7.87 4.85
CA ARG A 98 4.15 8.87 4.05
C ARG A 98 3.78 8.27 2.71
N CYS A 99 2.50 8.31 2.39
CA CYS A 99 1.94 7.81 1.15
C CYS A 99 1.36 8.95 0.32
N LEU A 100 1.76 9.01 -0.94
CA LEU A 100 1.23 9.97 -1.90
C LEU A 100 0.10 9.30 -2.69
N TYR A 101 -1.13 9.75 -2.50
CA TYR A 101 -2.27 9.33 -3.31
C TYR A 101 -2.53 10.36 -4.40
N THR A 102 -2.58 9.92 -5.65
CA THR A 102 -2.83 10.78 -6.82
C THR A 102 -4.12 10.34 -7.50
N LEU A 103 -5.14 11.19 -7.46
CA LEU A 103 -6.40 10.99 -8.17
C LEU A 103 -6.34 11.76 -9.48
N ILE A 104 -6.52 11.05 -10.58
CA ILE A 104 -6.59 11.59 -11.92
C ILE A 104 -8.07 11.80 -12.23
N ALA A 105 -8.46 13.06 -12.43
CA ALA A 105 -9.84 13.41 -12.73
C ALA A 105 -9.96 14.11 -14.09
N ALA A 106 -11.02 13.80 -14.81
CA ALA A 106 -11.37 14.45 -16.07
C ALA A 106 -12.49 15.48 -15.88
N PRO A 107 -12.50 16.55 -16.68
CA PRO A 107 -13.56 17.55 -16.61
C PRO A 107 -14.88 16.99 -17.17
N GLN A 108 -15.98 17.14 -16.42
CA GLN A 108 -17.34 16.91 -16.88
C GLN A 108 -18.23 18.11 -16.49
N GLY A 109 -18.38 19.06 -17.42
CA GLY A 109 -19.05 20.32 -17.14
C GLY A 109 -18.28 21.12 -16.10
N ASN A 110 -18.93 21.42 -14.96
CA ASN A 110 -18.33 22.16 -13.85
C ASN A 110 -17.67 21.26 -12.79
N ARG A 111 -17.58 19.95 -13.05
CA ARG A 111 -17.11 18.93 -12.11
C ARG A 111 -15.85 18.25 -12.60
N TRP A 112 -15.07 17.70 -11.67
CA TRP A 112 -13.88 16.90 -11.97
C TRP A 112 -14.14 15.48 -11.50
N ILE A 113 -14.39 14.56 -12.43
CA ILE A 113 -14.73 13.18 -12.08
C ILE A 113 -13.47 12.33 -12.05
N VAL A 114 -13.24 11.60 -10.96
CA VAL A 114 -12.08 10.74 -10.77
C VAL A 114 -12.17 9.54 -11.70
N GLU A 115 -11.20 9.38 -12.59
CA GLU A 115 -11.12 8.27 -13.55
C GLU A 115 -10.02 7.26 -13.20
N GLY A 116 -8.99 7.69 -12.48
CA GLY A 116 -7.84 6.86 -12.17
C GLY A 116 -7.22 7.24 -10.85
N ILE A 117 -6.63 6.27 -10.17
CA ILE A 117 -6.01 6.44 -8.86
C ILE A 117 -4.65 5.79 -8.89
N ARG A 118 -3.63 6.51 -8.42
CA ARG A 118 -2.25 6.04 -8.34
C ARG A 118 -1.72 6.23 -6.92
N ASN A 119 -1.02 5.23 -6.42
CA ASN A 119 -0.45 5.26 -5.08
C ASN A 119 1.08 5.27 -5.20
N GLY A 120 1.74 6.12 -4.42
CA GLY A 120 3.19 6.23 -4.35
C GLY A 120 3.80 5.15 -3.47
N GLY A 121 4.18 4.01 -4.05
CA GLY A 121 5.03 3.01 -3.41
C GLY A 121 4.31 1.69 -3.06
N PRO A 122 5.07 0.58 -2.96
CA PRO A 122 4.51 -0.77 -2.78
C PRO A 122 3.83 -1.02 -1.41
N ILE A 123 4.14 -0.16 -0.44
CA ILE A 123 3.68 -0.22 0.95
C ILE A 123 2.43 0.63 1.22
N CYS A 124 2.05 1.50 0.28
CA CYS A 124 0.84 2.32 0.39
C CYS A 124 -0.36 1.52 -0.11
N ARG A 125 -1.06 0.91 0.86
CA ARG A 125 -2.15 -0.04 0.68
C ARG A 125 -3.22 0.16 1.73
#